data_AF-A0A1M6A0H9-F1
#
_entry.id   AF-A0A1M6A0H9-F1
#
_cell.length_a   1.000
_cell.length_b   1.000
_cell.length_c   1.000
_cell.angle_alpha   90.00
_cell.angle_beta   90.00
_cell.angle_gamma   90.00
#
_symmetry.space_group_name_H-M   'P 1'
#
loop_
_entity.id
_entity.type
_entity.pdbx_description
1 polymer ?
#
loop_
_entity_poly.entity_id
_entity_poly.type
_entity_poly.pdbx_seq_one_letter_code
_entity_poly.pdbx_strand_id
1 'polypeptide(L)'
;MDHVVVGNNGVFIVLDRSVKGVVHCDEYEKRWTIDKTGRQGGSYTSSMGNPLNQLKWQIHTLAKYLKDNGINIWIDGCVFFSNADSDLVNKPSGCFDSDREVVSFIMNYSPKKNINPQMINRVKDHLAV
;
A
#
# COMPACT_ATOMS: atom_id res chain seq x y z
N MET A 1 -1.12 1.94 9.68
CA MET A 1 -1.39 0.50 9.97
C MET A 1 -1.38 -0.22 8.64
N ASP A 2 -0.95 -1.47 8.55
CA ASP A 2 -0.90 -2.14 7.25
C ASP A 2 -2.02 -3.18 7.17
N HIS A 3 -2.77 -3.19 6.07
CA HIS A 3 -3.95 -4.03 5.93
C HIS A 3 -3.76 -5.06 4.82
N VAL A 4 -4.18 -6.30 5.06
CA VAL A 4 -4.31 -7.30 4.00
C VAL A 4 -5.78 -7.44 3.65
N VAL A 5 -6.13 -7.17 2.40
CA VAL A 5 -7.49 -7.32 1.87
C VAL A 5 -7.55 -8.59 1.04
N VAL A 6 -8.48 -9.48 1.38
CA VAL A 6 -8.69 -10.75 0.67
C VAL A 6 -10.03 -10.71 -0.05
N GLY A 7 -9.99 -10.43 -1.35
CA GLY A 7 -11.16 -10.42 -2.23
C GLY A 7 -11.22 -11.67 -3.09
N ASN A 8 -12.37 -11.90 -3.74
CA ASN A 8 -12.49 -12.97 -4.73
C ASN A 8 -11.64 -12.71 -5.99
N ASN A 9 -11.22 -11.46 -6.19
CA ASN A 9 -10.42 -10.99 -7.32
C ASN A 9 -8.91 -10.84 -6.99
N GLY A 10 -8.48 -11.08 -5.75
CA GLY A 10 -7.07 -11.00 -5.39
C GLY A 10 -6.79 -10.84 -3.90
N VAL A 11 -5.51 -10.87 -3.56
CA VAL A 11 -5.00 -10.50 -2.23
C VAL A 11 -4.22 -9.20 -2.39
N PHE A 12 -4.51 -8.22 -1.55
CA PHE A 12 -3.95 -6.87 -1.64
C PHE A 12 -3.33 -6.45 -0.31
N ILE A 13 -2.22 -5.72 -0.37
CA ILE A 13 -1.70 -4.98 0.79
C ILE A 13 -2.03 -3.50 0.61
N VAL A 14 -2.69 -2.91 1.62
CA VAL A 14 -2.90 -1.46 1.71
C VAL A 14 -1.97 -0.94 2.81
N LEU A 15 -0.93 -0.23 2.38
CA LEU A 15 0.07 0.37 3.26
C LEU A 15 -0.35 1.80 3.63
N ASP A 16 -0.85 2.01 4.84
CA ASP A 16 -1.31 3.34 5.29
C ASP A 16 -0.16 4.20 5.82
N ARG A 17 -0.07 5.43 5.32
CA ARG A 17 0.85 6.48 5.74
C ARG A 17 0.07 7.72 6.15
N SER A 18 -0.02 7.94 7.46
CA SER A 18 -0.59 9.16 8.03
C SER A 18 0.51 10.20 8.27
N VAL A 19 0.88 10.96 7.23
CA VAL A 19 1.81 12.09 7.34
C VAL A 19 1.06 13.42 7.19
N LYS A 20 1.67 14.55 7.53
CA LYS A 20 1.07 15.89 7.34
C LYS A 20 2.06 16.76 6.59
N GLY A 21 1.57 17.55 5.65
CA GLY A 21 2.37 18.45 4.80
C GLY A 21 2.45 18.00 3.35
N VAL A 22 3.30 18.67 2.59
CA VAL A 22 3.49 18.41 1.16
C VAL A 22 4.52 17.31 0.98
N VAL A 23 4.10 16.17 0.44
CA VAL A 23 4.94 14.99 0.21
C VAL A 23 5.45 15.00 -1.22
N HIS A 24 6.76 15.15 -1.38
CA HIS A 24 7.44 15.06 -2.66
C HIS A 24 7.73 13.60 -2.98
N CYS A 25 6.90 13.01 -3.85
CA CYS A 25 6.99 11.60 -4.20
C CYS A 25 8.04 11.37 -5.30
N ASP A 26 8.88 10.37 -5.11
CA ASP A 26 9.85 9.93 -6.12
C ASP A 26 10.05 8.40 -6.04
N GLU A 27 9.55 7.67 -7.04
CA GLU A 27 9.61 6.22 -7.06
C GLU A 27 11.03 5.64 -7.15
N TYR A 28 12.00 6.43 -7.63
CA TYR A 28 13.39 6.02 -7.81
C TYR A 28 14.24 6.31 -6.58
N GLU A 29 13.80 7.23 -5.71
CA GLU A 29 14.53 7.59 -4.50
C GLU A 29 14.26 6.65 -3.32
N LYS A 30 15.25 6.52 -2.43
CA LYS A 30 15.10 5.70 -1.21
C LYS A 30 14.20 6.35 -0.16
N ARG A 31 14.10 7.68 -0.19
CA ARG A 31 13.36 8.48 0.78
C ARG A 31 12.60 9.59 0.06
N TRP A 32 11.44 9.93 0.59
CA TRP A 32 10.64 11.07 0.13
C TRP A 32 10.81 12.23 1.12
N THR A 33 10.78 13.45 0.59
CA THR A 33 10.85 14.68 1.38
C THR A 33 9.44 15.15 1.69
N ILE A 34 9.24 15.70 2.89
CA ILE A 34 7.96 16.24 3.33
C ILE A 34 8.18 17.66 3.86
N ASP A 35 7.56 18.64 3.22
CA ASP A 35 7.54 20.01 3.70
C ASP A 35 6.44 20.19 4.73
N LYS A 36 6.77 20.77 5.88
CA LYS A 36 5.87 20.89 7.02
C LYS A 36 5.86 22.30 7.59
N THR A 37 4.69 22.67 8.12
CA THR A 37 4.51 23.90 8.89
C THR A 37 4.38 23.55 10.36
N GLY A 38 5.30 24.08 11.18
CA GLY A 38 5.27 23.93 12.62
C GLY A 38 4.13 24.73 13.26
N ARG A 39 3.85 24.46 14.55
CA ARG A 39 2.76 25.13 15.28
C ARG A 39 2.89 26.66 15.34
N GLN A 40 4.11 27.18 15.28
CA GLN A 40 4.40 28.62 15.27
C GLN A 40 4.50 29.21 13.84
N GLY A 41 4.09 28.46 12.81
CA GLY A 41 4.14 28.90 11.41
C GLY A 41 5.51 28.74 10.72
N GLY A 42 6.54 28.28 11.42
CA GLY A 42 7.85 28.03 10.84
C GLY A 42 7.85 26.82 9.90
N SER A 43 8.39 26.99 8.69
CA SER A 43 8.59 25.90 7.72
C SER A 43 9.80 25.05 8.10
N TYR A 44 9.67 23.74 7.95
CA TYR A 44 10.77 22.79 8.08
C TYR A 44 10.55 21.60 7.17
N THR A 45 11.62 20.87 6.85
CA THR A 45 11.54 19.65 6.06
C THR A 45 11.75 18.43 6.96
N SER A 46 11.09 17.34 6.60
CA SER A 46 11.35 16.01 7.15
C SER A 46 11.45 15.00 6.01
N SER A 47 11.80 13.75 6.32
CA SER A 47 11.82 12.70 5.31
C SER A 47 11.22 11.42 5.84
N MET A 48 10.69 10.61 4.93
CA MET A 48 10.25 9.24 5.20
C MET A 48 10.90 8.28 4.23
N GLY A 49 11.02 7.01 4.61
CA GLY A 49 11.40 5.97 3.65
C GLY A 49 10.37 5.90 2.52
N ASN A 50 10.82 5.56 1.31
CA ASN A 50 9.92 5.40 0.17
C ASN A 50 8.91 4.27 0.46
N PRO A 51 7.60 4.60 0.59
CA PRO A 51 6.59 3.63 0.97
C PRO A 51 6.35 2.56 -0.11
N LEU A 52 6.64 2.84 -1.39
CA LEU A 52 6.56 1.85 -2.46
C LEU A 52 7.61 0.75 -2.30
N ASN A 53 8.82 1.10 -1.83
CA ASN A 53 9.84 0.10 -1.54
C ASN A 53 9.44 -0.78 -0.35
N GLN A 54 8.82 -0.18 0.66
CA GLN A 54 8.28 -0.94 1.78
C GLN A 54 7.12 -1.86 1.35
N LEU A 55 6.21 -1.37 0.53
CA LEU A 55 5.11 -2.15 -0.03
C LEU A 55 5.64 -3.36 -0.83
N LYS A 56 6.62 -3.16 -1.72
CA LYS A 56 7.26 -4.25 -2.47
C LYS A 56 7.84 -5.32 -1.55
N TRP A 57 8.48 -4.91 -0.46
CA TRP A 57 9.03 -5.83 0.53
C TRP A 57 7.94 -6.62 1.28
N GLN A 58 6.83 -5.97 1.65
CA GLN A 58 5.71 -6.64 2.32
C GLN A 58 5.01 -7.64 1.39
N ILE A 59 4.77 -7.26 0.13
CA ILE A 59 4.23 -8.15 -0.91
C ILE A 59 5.13 -9.38 -1.06
N HIS A 60 6.44 -9.17 -1.20
CA HIS A 60 7.40 -10.28 -1.31
C HIS A 60 7.35 -11.21 -0.09
N THR A 61 7.33 -10.62 1.11
CA THR A 61 7.31 -11.37 2.38
C THR A 61 6.05 -12.22 2.52
N LEU A 62 4.88 -11.63 2.25
CA LEU A 62 3.61 -12.35 2.33
C LEU A 62 3.51 -13.43 1.25
N ALA A 63 3.92 -13.13 0.01
CA ALA A 63 3.93 -14.09 -1.08
C ALA A 63 4.85 -15.28 -0.77
N LYS A 64 6.00 -15.03 -0.17
CA LYS A 64 6.91 -16.10 0.28
C LYS A 64 6.26 -16.95 1.37
N TYR A 65 5.72 -16.33 2.42
CA TYR A 65 5.03 -17.05 3.50
C TYR A 65 3.91 -17.95 2.97
N LEU A 66 3.04 -17.42 2.10
CA LEU A 66 1.96 -18.21 1.50
C LEU A 66 2.50 -19.33 0.62
N LYS A 67 3.54 -19.07 -0.17
CA LYS A 67 4.18 -20.08 -1.02
C LYS A 67 4.78 -21.22 -0.20
N ASP A 68 5.44 -20.91 0.92
CA ASP A 68 6.02 -21.89 1.84
C ASP A 68 4.93 -22.76 2.51
N ASN A 69 3.69 -22.25 2.58
CA ASN A 69 2.49 -22.98 3.00
C ASN A 69 1.70 -23.61 1.82
N GLY A 70 2.30 -23.71 0.64
CA GLY A 70 1.68 -24.34 -0.54
C GLY A 70 0.54 -23.52 -1.15
N ILE A 71 0.55 -22.20 -0.99
CA ILE A 71 -0.43 -21.26 -1.56
C ILE A 71 0.31 -20.31 -2.51
N ASN A 72 0.15 -20.52 -3.82
CA ASN A 72 0.76 -19.68 -4.85
C ASN A 72 -0.29 -18.73 -5.45
N ILE A 73 -0.43 -17.54 -4.87
CA ILE A 73 -1.40 -16.53 -5.30
C ILE A 73 -0.69 -15.21 -5.64
N TRP A 74 -1.24 -14.47 -6.60
CA TRP A 74 -0.78 -13.12 -6.89
C TRP A 74 -1.20 -12.17 -5.76
N ILE A 75 -0.24 -11.38 -5.28
CA ILE A 75 -0.46 -10.35 -4.28
C ILE A 75 -0.08 -9.03 -4.91
N ASP A 76 -1.00 -8.08 -4.86
CA ASP A 76 -0.77 -6.71 -5.30
C ASP A 76 -0.90 -5.75 -4.11
N GLY A 77 -0.82 -4.45 -4.34
CA GLY A 77 -1.06 -3.50 -3.26
C GLY A 77 -0.87 -2.05 -3.64
N CYS A 78 -1.19 -1.18 -2.70
CA CYS A 78 -1.06 0.26 -2.84
C CYS A 78 -0.62 0.93 -1.53
N VAL A 79 -0.13 2.15 -1.66
CA VAL A 79 0.14 3.04 -0.54
C VAL A 79 -1.05 3.99 -0.41
N PHE A 80 -1.59 4.11 0.79
CA PHE A 80 -2.69 5.02 1.09
C PHE A 80 -2.22 6.10 2.05
N PHE A 81 -2.46 7.36 1.72
CA PHE A 81 -2.20 8.52 2.58
C PHE A 81 -3.50 8.94 3.26
N SER A 82 -3.79 8.36 4.42
CA SER A 82 -5.07 8.55 5.13
C SER A 82 -5.27 9.90 5.79
N ASN A 83 -4.20 10.69 5.93
CA ASN A 83 -4.29 12.00 6.54
C ASN A 83 -4.72 13.03 5.48
N ALA A 84 -5.86 13.67 5.70
CA ALA A 84 -6.41 14.69 4.79
C ALA A 84 -5.47 15.90 4.59
N ASP A 85 -4.51 16.12 5.49
CA ASP A 85 -3.48 17.16 5.38
C ASP A 85 -2.22 16.67 4.64
N SER A 86 -2.28 15.57 3.90
CA SER A 86 -1.20 15.10 3.01
C SER A 86 -1.44 15.55 1.58
N ASP A 87 -0.61 16.46 1.08
CA ASP A 87 -0.64 16.87 -0.33
C ASP A 87 0.45 16.12 -1.10
N LEU A 88 0.09 15.29 -2.08
CA LEU A 88 1.04 14.48 -2.84
C LEU A 88 1.48 15.19 -4.13
N VAL A 89 2.75 15.57 -4.20
CA VAL A 89 3.37 16.10 -5.42
C VAL A 89 4.04 14.96 -6.18
N ASN A 90 3.83 14.91 -7.50
CA ASN A 90 4.30 13.82 -8.37
C ASN A 90 3.79 12.43 -7.95
N LYS A 91 2.51 12.36 -7.51
CA LYS A 91 1.84 11.13 -7.03
C LYS A 91 2.02 9.95 -8.02
N PRO A 92 2.72 8.86 -7.65
CA PRO A 92 2.83 7.66 -8.47
C PRO A 92 1.50 6.89 -8.53
N SER A 93 1.31 6.06 -9.56
CA SER A 93 0.05 5.30 -9.77
C SER A 93 -0.32 4.32 -8.65
N GLY A 94 0.67 3.89 -7.85
CA GLY A 94 0.46 3.03 -6.69
C GLY A 94 0.19 3.77 -5.37
N CYS A 95 0.00 5.09 -5.41
CA CYS A 95 -0.24 5.94 -4.24
C CYS A 95 -1.59 6.64 -4.34
N PHE A 96 -2.37 6.58 -3.26
CA PHE A 96 -3.71 7.13 -3.16
C PHE A 96 -3.85 8.01 -1.92
N ASP A 97 -4.63 9.07 -2.04
CA ASP A 97 -4.93 10.04 -0.97
C ASP A 97 -6.44 10.10 -0.67
N SER A 98 -7.21 9.18 -1.27
CA SER A 98 -8.64 9.03 -0.98
C SER A 98 -9.08 7.57 -0.90
N ASP A 99 -10.03 7.29 0.00
CA ASP A 99 -10.64 5.96 0.14
C ASP A 99 -11.24 5.47 -1.18
N ARG A 100 -11.84 6.39 -1.96
CA ARG A 100 -12.45 6.07 -3.25
C ARG A 100 -11.45 5.50 -4.25
N GLU A 101 -10.24 6.06 -4.30
CA GLU A 101 -9.18 5.54 -5.17
C GLU A 101 -8.71 4.16 -4.71
N VAL A 102 -8.55 3.94 -3.40
CA VAL A 102 -8.17 2.64 -2.83
C VAL A 102 -9.23 1.58 -3.17
N VAL A 103 -10.51 1.89 -2.94
CA VAL A 103 -11.62 0.97 -3.27
C VAL A 103 -11.68 0.72 -4.78
N SER A 104 -11.55 1.77 -5.60
CA SER A 104 -11.53 1.63 -7.06
C SER A 104 -10.40 0.73 -7.54
N PHE A 105 -9.19 0.90 -6.99
CA PHE A 105 -8.03 0.06 -7.28
C PHE A 105 -8.31 -1.41 -6.97
N ILE A 106 -8.85 -1.69 -5.78
CA ILE A 106 -9.16 -3.07 -5.35
C ILE A 106 -10.28 -3.66 -6.22
N MET A 107 -11.38 -2.95 -6.43
CA MET A 107 -12.57 -3.49 -7.09
C MET A 107 -12.40 -3.67 -8.60
N ASN A 108 -11.63 -2.79 -9.25
CA ASN A 108 -11.38 -2.86 -10.70
C ASN A 108 -10.15 -3.72 -11.05
N TYR A 109 -9.50 -4.32 -10.05
CA TYR A 109 -8.35 -5.19 -10.28
C TYR A 109 -8.78 -6.43 -11.08
N SER A 110 -8.17 -6.59 -12.26
CA SER A 110 -8.35 -7.75 -13.13
C SER A 110 -7.16 -8.71 -12.95
N PRO A 111 -7.36 -9.88 -12.31
CA PRO A 111 -6.28 -10.80 -12.05
C PRO A 111 -5.75 -11.39 -13.36
N LYS A 112 -4.42 -11.38 -13.52
CA LYS A 112 -3.74 -11.93 -14.71
C LYS A 112 -3.92 -13.45 -14.86
N LYS A 113 -4.37 -14.15 -13.81
CA LYS A 113 -4.63 -15.59 -13.78
C LYS A 113 -5.94 -15.84 -13.06
N ASN A 114 -6.66 -16.88 -13.46
CA ASN A 114 -7.84 -17.33 -12.71
C ASN A 114 -7.47 -17.64 -11.26
N ILE A 115 -8.23 -17.06 -10.34
CA ILE A 115 -8.06 -17.27 -8.90
C ILE A 115 -8.90 -18.48 -8.51
N ASN A 116 -8.26 -19.49 -7.94
CA ASN A 116 -8.97 -20.63 -7.39
C ASN A 116 -9.63 -20.21 -6.05
N PRO A 117 -10.98 -20.30 -5.92
CA PRO A 117 -11.67 -19.93 -4.68
C PRO A 117 -11.19 -20.72 -3.45
N GLN A 118 -10.77 -21.97 -3.62
CA GLN A 118 -10.21 -22.77 -2.52
C GLN A 118 -8.90 -22.17 -2.00
N MET A 119 -8.08 -21.58 -2.88
CA MET A 119 -6.84 -20.91 -2.47
C MET A 119 -7.14 -19.64 -1.68
N ILE A 120 -8.17 -18.88 -2.06
CA ILE A 120 -8.63 -17.70 -1.30
C ILE A 120 -9.08 -18.08 0.11
N ASN A 121 -9.83 -19.17 0.25
CA ASN A 121 -10.22 -19.65 1.58
C ASN A 121 -9.01 -20.05 2.43
N ARG A 122 -8.04 -20.78 1.84
CA ARG A 122 -6.79 -21.10 2.53
C ARG A 122 -6.02 -19.84 2.96
N VAL A 123 -5.99 -18.79 2.14
CA VAL A 123 -5.38 -17.50 2.55
C VAL A 123 -6.09 -16.94 3.78
N LYS A 124 -7.43 -16.93 3.79
CA LYS A 124 -8.20 -16.44 4.95
C LYS A 124 -7.87 -17.24 6.22
N ASP A 125 -7.76 -18.56 6.11
CA ASP A 125 -7.42 -19.43 7.26
C ASP A 125 -6.04 -19.12 7.85
N HIS A 126 -5.07 -18.74 7.01
CA HIS A 126 -3.71 -18.36 7.46
C HIS A 126 -3.60 -16.92 8.01
N LEU A 127 -4.57 -16.06 7.70
CA LEU A 127 -4.57 -14.64 8.09
C LEU A 127 -5.56 -14.32 9.21
N ALA A 128 -6.50 -15.21 9.51
CA ALA A 128 -7.38 -15.13 10.67
C ALA A 128 -6.60 -15.50 11.94
N VAL A 129 -6.03 -14.50 12.60
CA VAL A 129 -5.43 -14.60 13.94
C VAL A 129 -6.13 -13.61 14.87
#